data_AF-A0A0U1DK63-F1
#
_entry.id   AF-A0A0U1DK63-F1
#
_cell.length_a   1.000
_cell.length_b   1.000
_cell.length_c   1.000
_cell.angle_alpha   90.00
_cell.angle_beta   90.00
_cell.angle_gamma   90.00
#
_symmetry.space_group_name_H-M   'P 1'
#
loop_
_entity.id
_entity.type
_entity.pdbx_description
1 polymer ?
#
loop_
_entity_poly.entity_id
_entity_poly.type
_entity_poly.pdbx_seq_one_letter_code
_entity_poly.pdbx_strand_id
1 'polypeptide(L)'
;MLAPGAQYGGSLTSQINFISLALALVLGTAGLPHVLMRFYTVPTAKEARRSVVWAIALIGAFYLFTLVLGYGAAALVGPDRILGAAGGVNSAAPLLAFELGGVILLGVISAVAFATILAVVAGLTITASASFAHDIYASVLKSHKVTEDEQVRVSRITAVVLGVFAIGLGILANGQNVAFLVALAFAVAAAANLPTILYSLYWRRFNTRGAL
;
A
#
# COMPACT_ATOMS: atom_id res chain seq x y z
N MET A 1 -20.50 24.15 -0.37
CA MET A 1 -19.19 24.44 -0.98
C MET A 1 -18.14 24.44 0.13
N LEU A 2 -17.05 23.70 -0.08
CA LEU A 2 -15.89 23.51 0.81
C LEU A 2 -16.18 22.83 2.15
N ALA A 3 -15.90 21.52 2.26
CA ALA A 3 -15.01 20.99 3.32
C ALA A 3 -14.88 19.45 3.31
N PRO A 4 -14.06 18.86 2.41
CA PRO A 4 -13.38 17.60 2.74
C PRO A 4 -12.49 17.75 4.00
N GLY A 5 -12.12 18.99 4.36
CA GLY A 5 -11.39 19.33 5.58
C GLY A 5 -12.20 19.21 6.90
N ALA A 6 -13.53 19.12 6.85
CA ALA A 6 -14.36 19.01 8.06
C ALA A 6 -14.41 17.58 8.62
N GLN A 7 -14.05 16.56 7.83
CA GLN A 7 -13.90 15.19 8.33
C GLN A 7 -12.58 14.96 9.08
N TYR A 8 -11.59 15.85 8.93
CA TYR A 8 -10.28 15.71 9.57
C TYR A 8 -9.85 16.89 10.46
N GLY A 9 -10.60 18.00 10.48
CA GLY A 9 -10.22 19.25 11.17
C GLY A 9 -11.05 19.66 12.39
N GLY A 10 -12.04 18.88 12.81
CA GLY A 10 -12.99 19.31 13.85
C GLY A 10 -12.52 19.18 15.31
N SER A 11 -11.51 18.35 15.61
CA SER A 11 -11.03 18.12 16.97
C SER A 11 -9.51 17.91 17.02
N LEU A 12 -8.87 18.33 18.11
CA LEU A 12 -7.45 18.08 18.40
C LEU A 12 -7.09 16.58 18.25
N THR A 13 -8.03 15.69 18.59
CA THR A 13 -7.90 14.24 18.42
C THR A 13 -7.88 13.80 16.96
N SER A 14 -8.63 14.47 16.08
CA SER A 14 -8.63 14.19 14.63
C SER A 14 -7.35 14.66 13.94
N GLN A 15 -6.81 15.80 14.35
CA GLN A 15 -5.51 16.28 13.86
C GLN A 15 -4.37 15.39 14.35
N ILE A 16 -4.40 14.96 15.61
CA ILE A 16 -3.44 13.97 16.14
C ILE A 16 -3.61 12.64 15.41
N ASN A 17 -4.84 12.15 15.17
CA ASN A 17 -5.06 10.94 14.38
C ASN A 17 -4.52 11.07 12.96
N PHE A 18 -4.72 12.22 12.30
CA PHE A 18 -4.16 12.48 10.97
C PHE A 18 -2.64 12.52 10.98
N ILE A 19 -2.03 13.18 11.97
CA ILE A 19 -0.57 13.22 12.15
C ILE A 19 -0.02 11.83 12.48
N SER A 20 -0.67 11.08 13.35
CA SER A 20 -0.32 9.70 13.71
C SER A 20 -0.47 8.77 12.51
N LEU A 21 -1.50 8.94 11.69
CA LEU A 21 -1.74 8.15 10.48
C LEU A 21 -0.74 8.54 9.38
N ALA A 22 -0.39 9.82 9.24
CA ALA A 22 0.66 10.29 8.34
C ALA A 22 2.05 9.79 8.77
N LEU A 23 2.36 9.86 10.07
CA LEU A 23 3.58 9.28 10.66
C LEU A 23 3.60 7.78 10.44
N ALA A 24 2.50 7.08 10.74
CA ALA A 24 2.41 5.64 10.53
C ALA A 24 2.53 5.27 9.05
N LEU A 25 2.03 6.09 8.13
CA LEU A 25 2.20 5.87 6.70
C LEU A 25 3.67 6.06 6.26
N VAL A 26 4.31 7.15 6.70
CA VAL A 26 5.72 7.44 6.38
C VAL A 26 6.66 6.41 7.00
N LEU A 27 6.41 6.06 8.26
CA LEU A 27 7.24 5.12 9.01
C LEU A 27 6.93 3.67 8.65
N GLY A 28 5.68 3.34 8.36
CA GLY A 28 5.25 2.03 7.89
C GLY A 28 5.76 1.70 6.51
N THR A 29 5.78 2.67 5.59
CA THR A 29 6.40 2.48 4.26
C THR A 29 7.91 2.28 4.35
N ALA A 30 8.59 2.98 5.26
CA ALA A 30 10.02 2.80 5.51
C ALA A 30 10.36 1.46 6.20
N GLY A 31 9.45 0.92 7.02
CA GLY A 31 9.65 -0.31 7.79
C GLY A 31 9.34 -1.60 7.04
N LEU A 32 8.84 -1.53 5.80
CA LEU A 32 8.50 -2.72 5.04
C LEU A 32 9.78 -3.46 4.58
N PRO A 33 9.91 -4.76 4.87
CA PRO A 33 11.12 -5.55 4.56
C PRO A 33 11.53 -5.49 3.08
N HIS A 34 10.56 -5.37 2.17
CA HIS A 34 10.80 -5.29 0.73
C HIS A 34 11.56 -4.02 0.29
N VAL A 35 11.39 -2.90 1.00
CA VAL A 35 12.08 -1.64 0.73
C VAL A 35 13.48 -1.68 1.34
N LEU A 36 13.58 -2.18 2.58
CA LEU A 36 14.83 -2.32 3.32
C LEU A 36 15.82 -3.24 2.58
N MET A 37 15.37 -4.39 2.08
CA MET A 37 16.23 -5.31 1.32
C MET A 37 16.82 -4.70 0.04
N ARG A 38 16.11 -3.77 -0.62
CA ARG A 38 16.63 -3.03 -1.79
C ARG A 38 17.66 -1.96 -1.41
N PHE A 39 17.50 -1.31 -0.26
CA PHE A 39 18.49 -0.30 0.20
C PHE A 39 19.78 -0.94 0.73
N TYR A 40 19.71 -2.13 1.32
CA TYR A 40 20.91 -2.85 1.78
C TYR A 40 21.82 -3.35 0.65
N THR A 41 21.33 -3.41 -0.59
CA THR A 41 22.15 -3.77 -1.76
C THR A 41 22.88 -2.58 -2.40
N VAL A 42 22.69 -1.34 -1.90
CA VAL A 42 23.38 -0.16 -2.44
C VAL A 42 24.73 0.03 -1.73
N PRO A 43 25.87 -0.03 -2.46
CA PRO A 43 27.20 -0.07 -1.85
C PRO A 43 27.66 1.22 -1.16
N THR A 44 26.95 2.36 -1.34
CA THR A 44 27.43 3.67 -0.90
C THR A 44 26.31 4.57 -0.39
N ALA A 45 26.48 5.14 0.81
CA ALA A 45 25.51 6.03 1.46
C ALA A 45 25.11 7.27 0.63
N LYS A 46 26.00 7.72 -0.28
CA LYS A 46 25.76 8.86 -1.17
C LYS A 46 24.75 8.54 -2.28
N GLU A 47 24.84 7.35 -2.88
CA GLU A 47 23.89 6.90 -3.89
C GLU A 47 22.52 6.57 -3.28
N ALA A 48 22.50 6.04 -2.05
CA ALA A 48 21.26 5.87 -1.30
C ALA A 48 20.52 7.20 -1.08
N ARG A 49 21.24 8.27 -0.68
CA ARG A 49 20.62 9.62 -0.54
C ARG A 49 20.09 10.16 -1.87
N ARG A 50 20.82 9.97 -2.97
CA ARG A 50 20.39 10.42 -4.30
C ARG A 50 19.13 9.67 -4.76
N SER A 51 19.06 8.37 -4.53
CA SER A 51 17.87 7.55 -4.79
C SER A 51 16.66 8.02 -3.98
N VAL A 52 16.85 8.32 -2.70
CA VAL A 52 15.80 8.87 -1.83
C VAL A 52 15.30 10.22 -2.33
N VAL A 53 16.19 11.12 -2.76
CA VAL A 53 15.78 12.43 -3.31
C VAL A 53 14.94 12.26 -4.58
N TRP A 54 15.36 11.39 -5.50
CA TRP A 54 14.57 11.09 -6.70
C TRP A 54 13.22 10.47 -6.37
N ALA A 55 13.18 9.53 -5.41
CA ALA A 55 11.93 8.93 -4.95
C ALA A 55 10.98 10.00 -4.37
N ILE A 56 11.48 10.88 -3.48
CA ILE A 56 10.68 11.96 -2.89
C ILE A 56 10.18 12.92 -3.97
N ALA A 57 11.03 13.30 -4.93
CA ALA A 57 10.64 14.19 -6.03
C ALA A 57 9.53 13.57 -6.89
N LEU A 58 9.66 12.28 -7.23
CA LEU A 58 8.67 11.55 -8.01
C LEU A 58 7.34 11.41 -7.26
N ILE A 59 7.39 11.08 -5.96
CA ILE A 59 6.21 10.98 -5.09
C ILE A 59 5.53 12.34 -4.96
N GLY A 60 6.30 13.41 -4.77
CA GLY A 60 5.79 14.78 -4.69
C GLY A 60 5.09 15.21 -5.98
N ALA A 61 5.71 14.95 -7.13
CA ALA A 61 5.08 15.20 -8.44
C ALA A 61 3.78 14.40 -8.61
N PHE A 62 3.76 13.12 -8.22
CA PHE A 62 2.57 12.29 -8.27
C PHE A 62 1.43 12.84 -7.40
N TYR A 63 1.72 13.29 -6.18
CA TYR A 63 0.70 13.90 -5.32
C TYR A 63 0.17 15.22 -5.88
N LEU A 64 1.02 16.04 -6.51
CA LEU A 64 0.58 17.25 -7.21
C LEU A 64 -0.37 16.93 -8.36
N PHE A 65 -0.06 15.93 -9.18
CA PHE A 65 -0.97 15.47 -10.24
C PHE A 65 -2.28 14.94 -9.68
N THR A 66 -2.23 14.19 -8.58
CA THR A 66 -3.43 13.67 -7.92
C THR A 66 -4.34 14.78 -7.41
N LEU A 67 -3.76 15.87 -6.87
CA LEU A 67 -4.52 17.06 -6.47
C LEU A 67 -5.20 17.71 -7.68
N VAL A 68 -4.46 17.91 -8.78
CA VAL A 68 -5.00 18.49 -10.02
C VAL A 68 -6.15 17.65 -10.56
N LEU A 69 -5.99 16.31 -10.59
CA LEU A 69 -7.04 15.38 -11.01
C LEU A 69 -8.25 15.42 -10.07
N GLY A 70 -8.03 15.46 -8.75
CA GLY A 70 -9.11 15.50 -7.76
C GLY A 70 -9.94 16.78 -7.83
N TYR A 71 -9.29 17.94 -7.89
CA TYR A 71 -9.97 19.22 -8.07
C TYR A 71 -10.60 19.36 -9.45
N GLY A 72 -9.94 18.85 -10.50
CA GLY A 72 -10.47 18.81 -11.86
C GLY A 72 -11.74 17.96 -11.96
N ALA A 73 -11.76 16.79 -11.31
CA ALA A 73 -12.95 15.94 -11.22
C ALA A 73 -14.08 16.65 -10.47
N ALA A 74 -13.79 17.27 -9.33
CA ALA A 74 -14.80 17.99 -8.56
C ALA A 74 -15.39 19.19 -9.31
N ALA A 75 -14.58 19.89 -10.12
CA ALA A 75 -15.01 21.06 -10.88
C ALA A 75 -15.77 20.72 -12.17
N LEU A 76 -15.34 19.69 -12.91
CA LEU A 76 -15.91 19.34 -14.22
C LEU A 76 -17.06 18.33 -14.13
N VAL A 77 -16.96 17.32 -13.26
CA VAL A 77 -17.97 16.25 -13.11
C VAL A 77 -19.04 16.65 -12.08
N GLY A 78 -18.64 17.38 -11.04
CA GLY A 78 -19.48 17.76 -9.92
C GLY A 78 -19.55 16.68 -8.82
N PRO A 79 -19.55 17.07 -7.54
CA PRO A 79 -19.51 16.13 -6.40
C PRO A 79 -20.73 15.20 -6.33
N ASP A 80 -21.91 15.68 -6.74
CA ASP A 80 -23.15 14.90 -6.68
C ASP A 80 -23.12 13.70 -7.65
N ARG A 81 -22.53 13.87 -8.84
CA ARG A 81 -22.35 12.77 -9.80
C ARG A 81 -21.29 11.76 -9.35
N ILE A 82 -20.24 12.22 -8.69
CA ILE A 82 -19.19 11.33 -8.15
C ILE A 82 -19.76 10.48 -7.01
N LEU A 83 -20.50 11.09 -6.09
CA LEU A 83 -21.11 10.38 -4.96
C LEU A 83 -22.26 9.46 -5.39
N GLY A 84 -22.98 9.81 -6.45
CA GLY A 84 -24.05 8.99 -7.03
C GLY A 84 -23.57 7.83 -7.93
N ALA A 85 -22.30 7.79 -8.29
CA ALA A 85 -21.74 6.74 -9.15
C ALA A 85 -21.39 5.48 -8.35
N ALA A 86 -21.48 4.33 -9.02
CA ALA A 86 -20.98 3.07 -8.48
C ALA A 86 -19.49 3.20 -8.15
N GLY A 87 -19.12 3.09 -6.86
CA GLY A 87 -17.75 3.28 -6.36
C GLY A 87 -17.48 4.62 -5.65
N GLY A 88 -18.45 5.55 -5.64
CA GLY A 88 -18.39 6.82 -4.91
C GLY A 88 -17.12 7.63 -5.24
N VAL A 89 -16.38 8.02 -4.20
CA VAL A 89 -15.18 8.86 -4.33
C VAL A 89 -14.10 8.26 -5.25
N ASN A 90 -14.04 6.92 -5.36
CA ASN A 90 -13.05 6.24 -6.20
C ASN A 90 -13.35 6.36 -7.70
N SER A 91 -14.60 6.71 -8.04
CA SER A 91 -15.05 6.88 -9.43
C SER A 91 -14.73 8.26 -9.99
N ALA A 92 -14.16 9.16 -9.19
CA ALA A 92 -13.78 10.51 -9.61
C ALA A 92 -12.86 10.53 -10.84
N ALA A 93 -11.82 9.69 -10.87
CA ALA A 93 -10.86 9.66 -11.97
C ALA A 93 -11.45 9.04 -13.28
N PRO A 94 -12.14 7.89 -13.24
CA PRO A 94 -12.86 7.38 -14.42
C PRO A 94 -13.93 8.34 -14.95
N LEU A 95 -14.70 8.99 -14.07
CA LEU A 95 -15.73 9.94 -14.51
C LEU A 95 -15.12 11.20 -15.14
N LEU A 96 -14.01 11.69 -14.60
CA LEU A 96 -13.27 12.79 -15.23
C LEU A 96 -12.74 12.41 -16.62
N ALA A 97 -12.24 11.18 -16.77
CA ALA A 97 -11.82 10.65 -18.07
C ALA A 97 -12.98 10.60 -19.07
N PHE A 98 -14.15 10.17 -18.62
CA PHE A 98 -15.36 10.14 -19.44
C PHE A 98 -15.79 11.54 -19.88
N GLU A 99 -15.76 12.52 -18.97
CA GLU A 99 -16.14 13.90 -19.28
C GLU A 99 -15.15 14.58 -20.26
N LEU A 100 -13.84 14.29 -20.15
CA LEU A 100 -12.81 14.90 -20.99
C LEU A 100 -12.65 14.24 -22.37
N GLY A 101 -12.83 12.93 -22.48
CA GLY A 101 -12.49 12.18 -23.70
C GLY A 101 -13.46 11.05 -24.03
N GLY A 102 -14.63 11.03 -23.40
CA GLY A 102 -15.70 10.08 -23.69
C GLY A 102 -15.33 8.62 -23.40
N VAL A 103 -16.04 7.72 -24.09
CA VAL A 103 -15.91 6.26 -23.90
C VAL A 103 -14.51 5.73 -24.21
N ILE A 104 -13.78 6.36 -25.13
CA ILE A 104 -12.44 5.91 -25.54
C ILE A 104 -11.44 6.20 -24.42
N LEU A 105 -11.42 7.43 -23.90
CA LEU A 105 -10.50 7.80 -22.82
C LEU A 105 -10.83 7.06 -21.52
N LEU A 106 -12.13 6.90 -21.22
CA LEU A 106 -12.58 6.05 -20.11
C LEU A 106 -12.08 4.61 -20.27
N GLY A 107 -12.22 4.02 -21.46
CA GLY A 107 -11.77 2.66 -21.74
C GLY A 107 -10.26 2.49 -21.57
N VAL A 108 -9.47 3.43 -22.09
CA VAL A 108 -8.01 3.43 -21.93
C VAL A 108 -7.60 3.57 -20.47
N ILE A 109 -8.15 4.54 -19.73
CA ILE A 109 -7.82 4.75 -18.32
C ILE A 109 -8.26 3.55 -17.47
N SER A 110 -9.43 2.97 -17.76
CA SER A 110 -9.91 1.76 -17.07
C SER A 110 -9.02 0.57 -17.36
N ALA A 111 -8.55 0.38 -18.59
CA ALA A 111 -7.62 -0.68 -18.97
C ALA A 111 -6.26 -0.53 -18.26
N VAL A 112 -5.72 0.70 -18.21
CA VAL A 112 -4.47 1.00 -17.49
C VAL A 112 -4.64 0.79 -15.98
N ALA A 113 -5.75 1.26 -15.39
CA ALA A 113 -6.06 1.04 -13.98
C ALA A 113 -6.18 -0.46 -13.66
N PHE A 114 -6.87 -1.23 -14.50
CA PHE A 114 -7.00 -2.67 -14.32
C PHE A 114 -5.64 -3.39 -14.46
N ALA A 115 -4.86 -3.05 -15.48
CA ALA A 115 -3.53 -3.63 -15.70
C ALA A 115 -2.58 -3.34 -14.53
N THR A 116 -2.59 -2.12 -13.99
CA THR A 116 -1.78 -1.74 -12.83
C THR A 116 -2.22 -2.44 -11.56
N ILE A 117 -3.51 -2.56 -11.30
CA ILE A 117 -4.04 -3.34 -10.17
C ILE A 117 -3.60 -4.80 -10.26
N LEU A 118 -3.77 -5.44 -11.42
CA LEU A 118 -3.35 -6.83 -11.62
C LEU A 118 -1.84 -7.01 -11.41
N ALA A 119 -1.03 -6.10 -11.95
CA ALA A 119 0.42 -6.14 -11.79
C ALA A 119 0.83 -6.03 -10.30
N VAL A 120 0.22 -5.10 -9.55
CA VAL A 120 0.50 -4.92 -8.12
C VAL A 120 0.02 -6.12 -7.31
N VAL A 121 -1.20 -6.60 -7.54
CA VAL A 121 -1.76 -7.76 -6.83
C VAL A 121 -0.91 -9.01 -7.08
N ALA A 122 -0.50 -9.26 -8.32
CA ALA A 122 0.38 -10.37 -8.66
C ALA A 122 1.74 -10.25 -7.94
N GLY A 123 2.37 -9.07 -7.98
CA GLY A 123 3.65 -8.83 -7.31
C GLY A 123 3.59 -9.03 -5.79
N LEU A 124 2.56 -8.49 -5.13
CA LEU A 124 2.36 -8.65 -3.69
C LEU A 124 2.03 -10.10 -3.32
N THR A 125 1.23 -10.80 -4.12
CA THR A 125 0.88 -12.20 -3.87
C THR A 125 2.10 -13.11 -3.98
N ILE A 126 2.92 -12.93 -5.02
CA ILE A 126 4.16 -13.70 -5.19
C ILE A 126 5.10 -13.45 -4.00
N THR A 127 5.30 -12.19 -3.64
CA THR A 127 6.18 -11.82 -2.52
C THR A 127 5.67 -12.41 -1.20
N ALA A 128 4.38 -12.28 -0.91
CA ALA A 128 3.76 -12.85 0.29
C ALA A 128 3.87 -14.37 0.33
N SER A 129 3.59 -15.06 -0.79
CA SER A 129 3.71 -16.52 -0.88
C SER A 129 5.15 -17.02 -0.70
N ALA A 130 6.13 -16.29 -1.23
CA ALA A 130 7.55 -16.59 -1.07
C ALA A 130 8.02 -16.39 0.37
N SER A 131 7.67 -15.26 1.00
CA SER A 131 7.94 -15.03 2.42
C SER A 131 7.30 -16.11 3.29
N PHE A 132 6.04 -16.47 3.04
CA PHE A 132 5.38 -17.53 3.82
C PHE A 132 6.01 -18.91 3.62
N ALA A 133 6.45 -19.23 2.40
CA ALA A 133 7.16 -20.47 2.11
C ALA A 133 8.55 -20.52 2.80
N HIS A 134 9.26 -19.40 2.90
CA HIS A 134 10.54 -19.33 3.60
C HIS A 134 10.37 -19.24 5.13
N ASP A 135 9.46 -18.40 5.61
CA ASP A 135 9.31 -18.09 7.03
C ASP A 135 8.49 -19.15 7.77
N ILE A 136 7.47 -19.75 7.16
CA ILE A 136 6.63 -20.77 7.81
C ILE A 136 7.01 -22.18 7.38
N TYR A 137 7.12 -22.45 6.07
CA TYR A 137 7.33 -23.83 5.62
C TYR A 137 8.75 -24.33 5.87
N ALA A 138 9.78 -23.51 5.60
CA ALA A 138 11.17 -23.90 5.84
C ALA A 138 11.61 -23.81 7.31
N SER A 139 11.00 -22.93 8.12
CA SER A 139 11.41 -22.74 9.53
C SER A 139 10.59 -23.55 10.54
N VAL A 140 9.28 -23.74 10.32
CA VAL A 140 8.37 -24.39 11.29
C VAL A 140 8.08 -25.86 10.93
N LEU A 141 8.02 -26.22 9.64
CA LEU A 141 7.49 -27.53 9.22
C LEU A 141 8.55 -28.57 8.80
N LYS A 142 9.67 -28.17 8.19
CA LYS A 142 10.73 -29.12 7.77
C LYS A 142 12.13 -28.56 8.05
N SER A 143 12.80 -29.12 9.06
CA SER A 143 14.14 -28.71 9.48
C SER A 143 15.28 -29.15 8.55
N HIS A 144 15.06 -29.82 7.40
CA HIS A 144 16.13 -30.19 6.47
C HIS A 144 15.64 -30.43 5.02
N LYS A 145 16.34 -29.80 4.05
CA LYS A 145 16.31 -29.98 2.58
C LYS A 145 14.92 -30.11 1.93
N VAL A 146 14.32 -28.96 1.62
CA VAL A 146 13.20 -28.89 0.67
C VAL A 146 13.77 -28.77 -0.74
N THR A 147 13.38 -29.68 -1.63
CA THR A 147 13.71 -29.64 -3.06
C THR A 147 13.06 -28.43 -3.74
N GLU A 148 13.72 -27.82 -4.73
CA GLU A 148 13.19 -26.63 -5.44
C GLU A 148 11.78 -26.87 -6.00
N ASP A 149 11.49 -28.07 -6.53
CA ASP A 149 10.16 -28.42 -7.03
C ASP A 149 9.07 -28.43 -5.94
N GLU A 150 9.40 -28.91 -4.74
CA GLU A 150 8.47 -28.93 -3.60
C GLU A 150 8.22 -27.49 -3.12
N GLN A 151 9.24 -26.63 -3.12
CA GLN A 151 9.11 -25.21 -2.77
C GLN A 151 8.21 -24.45 -3.74
N VAL A 152 8.39 -24.63 -5.05
CA VAL A 152 7.56 -23.96 -6.06
C VAL A 152 6.10 -24.40 -5.93
N ARG A 153 5.86 -25.68 -5.65
CA ARG A 153 4.50 -26.21 -5.45
C ARG A 153 3.83 -25.61 -4.22
N VAL A 154 4.53 -25.58 -3.09
CA VAL A 154 4.01 -25.00 -1.84
C VAL A 154 3.75 -23.50 -1.99
N SER A 155 4.68 -22.77 -2.60
CA SER A 155 4.52 -21.34 -2.90
C SER A 155 3.26 -21.08 -3.75
N ARG A 156 3.03 -21.87 -4.80
CA ARG A 156 1.84 -21.75 -5.66
C ARG A 156 0.54 -22.04 -4.90
N ILE A 157 0.52 -23.07 -4.04
CA ILE A 157 -0.65 -23.39 -3.21
C ILE A 157 -0.93 -22.24 -2.24
N THR A 158 0.09 -21.74 -1.55
CA THR A 158 -0.04 -20.61 -0.63
C THR A 158 -0.56 -19.36 -1.35
N ALA A 159 -0.09 -19.07 -2.56
CA ALA A 159 -0.59 -17.96 -3.37
C ALA A 159 -2.09 -18.08 -3.66
N VAL A 160 -2.57 -19.28 -4.01
CA VAL A 160 -4.00 -19.53 -4.26
C VAL A 160 -4.81 -19.38 -2.97
N VAL A 161 -4.37 -19.98 -1.86
CA VAL A 161 -5.05 -19.89 -0.56
C VAL A 161 -5.15 -18.43 -0.10
N LEU A 162 -4.04 -17.69 -0.17
CA LEU A 162 -3.99 -16.28 0.19
C LEU A 162 -4.92 -15.45 -0.71
N GLY A 163 -4.96 -15.76 -2.02
CA GLY A 163 -5.87 -15.11 -2.96
C GLY A 163 -7.35 -15.35 -2.65
N VAL A 164 -7.74 -16.59 -2.36
CA VAL A 164 -9.13 -16.93 -1.94
C VAL A 164 -9.49 -16.21 -0.65
N PHE A 165 -8.58 -16.18 0.32
CA PHE A 165 -8.80 -15.48 1.59
C PHE A 165 -8.94 -13.97 1.39
N ALA A 166 -8.09 -13.38 0.54
CA ALA A 166 -8.16 -11.96 0.18
C ALA A 166 -9.47 -11.60 -0.51
N ILE A 167 -9.99 -12.45 -1.41
CA ILE A 167 -11.30 -12.26 -2.05
C ILE A 167 -12.42 -12.32 -1.00
N GLY A 168 -12.38 -13.28 -0.09
CA GLY A 168 -13.36 -13.41 0.99
C GLY A 168 -13.39 -12.17 1.91
N LEU A 169 -12.22 -11.70 2.34
CA LEU A 169 -12.10 -10.47 3.12
C LEU A 169 -12.53 -9.22 2.33
N GLY A 170 -12.25 -9.18 1.03
CA GLY A 170 -12.68 -8.09 0.14
C GLY A 170 -14.20 -7.98 0.01
N ILE A 171 -14.90 -9.12 -0.05
CA ILE A 171 -16.37 -9.15 -0.03
C ILE A 171 -16.90 -8.67 1.32
N LEU A 172 -16.29 -9.08 2.43
CA LEU A 172 -16.69 -8.64 3.76
C LEU A 172 -16.46 -7.13 3.97
N ALA A 173 -15.43 -6.58 3.33
CA ALA A 173 -15.08 -5.17 3.34
C ALA A 173 -15.92 -4.32 2.36
N ASN A 174 -16.86 -4.92 1.62
CA ASN A 174 -17.70 -4.21 0.67
C ASN A 174 -18.55 -3.13 1.38
N GLY A 175 -18.51 -1.90 0.86
CA GLY A 175 -19.19 -0.74 1.46
C GLY A 175 -18.34 0.06 2.45
N GLN A 176 -17.15 -0.40 2.83
CA GLN A 176 -16.19 0.40 3.60
C GLN A 176 -15.35 1.30 2.69
N ASN A 177 -14.89 2.43 3.23
CA ASN A 177 -13.98 3.30 2.49
C ASN A 177 -12.61 2.62 2.36
N VAL A 178 -12.20 2.31 1.13
CA VAL A 178 -10.91 1.68 0.83
C VAL A 178 -9.74 2.49 1.40
N ALA A 179 -9.80 3.82 1.36
CA ALA A 179 -8.75 4.66 1.94
C ALA A 179 -8.61 4.45 3.46
N PHE A 180 -9.73 4.24 4.16
CA PHE A 180 -9.73 3.96 5.59
C PHE A 180 -9.14 2.57 5.90
N LEU A 181 -9.54 1.55 5.14
CA LEU A 181 -9.02 0.18 5.31
C LEU A 181 -7.51 0.12 5.05
N VAL A 182 -7.04 0.79 4.00
CA VAL A 182 -5.62 0.89 3.68
C VAL A 182 -4.89 1.62 4.80
N ALA A 183 -5.40 2.75 5.27
CA ALA A 183 -4.79 3.49 6.37
C ALA A 183 -4.65 2.65 7.64
N LEU A 184 -5.68 1.87 7.99
CA LEU A 184 -5.65 0.98 9.15
C LEU A 184 -4.60 -0.13 8.97
N ALA A 185 -4.52 -0.76 7.79
CA ALA A 185 -3.51 -1.78 7.50
C ALA A 185 -2.08 -1.23 7.62
N PHE A 186 -1.83 -0.04 7.07
CA PHE A 186 -0.53 0.64 7.19
C PHE A 186 -0.22 1.03 8.64
N ALA A 187 -1.21 1.48 9.41
CA ALA A 187 -1.03 1.81 10.82
C ALA A 187 -0.62 0.60 11.66
N VAL A 188 -1.25 -0.55 11.44
CA VAL A 188 -0.90 -1.81 12.11
C VAL A 188 0.51 -2.26 11.70
N ALA A 189 0.84 -2.21 10.40
CA ALA A 189 2.17 -2.56 9.91
C ALA A 189 3.27 -1.66 10.49
N ALA A 190 3.02 -0.36 10.60
CA ALA A 190 3.93 0.59 11.21
C ALA A 190 4.14 0.30 12.69
N ALA A 191 3.07 0.02 13.44
CA ALA A 191 3.15 -0.30 14.86
C ALA A 191 3.94 -1.58 15.15
N ALA A 192 3.89 -2.58 14.26
CA ALA A 192 4.65 -3.82 14.41
C ALA A 192 6.14 -3.68 14.04
N ASN A 193 6.46 -2.97 12.96
CA ASN A 193 7.82 -2.91 12.42
C ASN A 193 8.66 -1.79 13.04
N LEU A 194 8.05 -0.65 13.37
CA LEU A 194 8.77 0.51 13.86
C LEU A 194 9.52 0.26 15.18
N PRO A 195 8.92 -0.36 16.22
CA PRO A 195 9.63 -0.61 17.47
C PRO A 195 10.86 -1.50 17.24
N THR A 196 10.70 -2.55 16.44
CA THR A 196 11.75 -3.51 16.11
C THR A 196 12.94 -2.84 15.40
N ILE A 197 12.67 -1.97 14.43
CA ILE A 197 13.70 -1.22 13.71
C ILE A 197 14.38 -0.20 14.62
N LEU A 198 13.62 0.59 15.38
CA LEU A 198 14.17 1.61 16.29
C LEU A 198 15.06 0.98 17.37
N TYR A 199 14.61 -0.12 17.95
CA TYR A 199 15.37 -0.84 18.96
C TYR A 199 16.61 -1.52 18.38
N SER A 200 16.57 -2.04 17.16
CA SER A 200 17.75 -2.61 16.49
C SER A 200 18.82 -1.56 16.15
N LEU A 201 18.42 -0.32 15.84
CA LEU A 201 19.34 0.77 15.43
C LEU A 201 19.92 1.54 16.61
N TYR A 202 19.11 1.87 17.62
CA TYR A 202 19.52 2.74 18.73
C TYR A 202 19.94 1.97 19.99
N TRP A 203 19.46 0.73 20.19
CA TRP A 203 19.78 -0.03 21.39
C TRP A 203 20.83 -1.10 21.13
N ARG A 204 22.09 -0.79 21.44
CA ARG A 204 23.25 -1.71 21.33
C ARG A 204 23.14 -3.05 22.09
N ARG A 205 22.10 -3.26 22.91
CA ARG A 205 21.86 -4.50 23.68
C ARG A 205 20.59 -5.26 23.27
N PHE A 206 19.93 -4.88 22.18
CA PHE A 206 18.70 -5.54 21.75
C PHE A 206 19.01 -6.93 21.17
N ASN A 207 18.73 -7.97 21.95
CA ASN A 207 18.95 -9.38 21.58
C ASN A 207 17.63 -10.01 21.09
N THR A 208 17.74 -11.12 20.33
CA THR A 208 16.66 -11.89 19.69
C THR A 208 15.47 -12.25 20.60
N ARG A 209 15.63 -12.22 21.93
CA ARG A 209 14.55 -12.44 22.92
C ARG A 209 13.68 -11.21 23.22
N GLY A 210 14.09 -9.99 22.84
CA GLY A 210 13.32 -8.77 23.04
C GLY A 210 12.47 -8.34 21.84
N ALA A 211 12.57 -9.08 20.72
CA ALA A 211 11.90 -8.78 19.45
C ALA A 211 10.79 -9.79 19.07
N LEU A 212 10.68 -10.90 19.81
CA LEU A 212 9.56 -11.86 19.77
C LEU A 212 8.51 -11.46 20.82
#